data_AF-A0A2N2HHS5-F1
#
_entry.id   AF-A0A2N2HHS5-F1
#
_cell.length_a   1.000
_cell.length_b   1.000
_cell.length_c   1.000
_cell.angle_alpha   90.00
_cell.angle_beta   90.00
_cell.angle_gamma   90.00
#
_symmetry.space_group_name_H-M   'P 1'
#
loop_
_entity.id
_entity.type
_entity.pdbx_description
1 polymer ?
#
loop_
_entity_poly.entity_id
_entity_poly.type
_entity_poly.pdbx_seq_one_letter_code
_entity_poly.pdbx_strand_id
1 'polypeptide(L)'
;MMRQTLVSASMVLLFGAVALACKAGGVGDPCIPNDEFSAEYSGATESGAQIEDRSFQCETRVCLVKHFRGRVSCPFGNATGRDSPLIPEAYSGADSEQCFVPGTTTPVNVPVNSQCQPRKGQVYCSCRCDGEDSAAKYCECPEGYDCKEVTRSLDPTLIAPGDKYCVKQEDKVSDGYTCDRGFGCHEVAGGCGFTKNAYEF
;
A
#
# COMPACT_ATOMS: atom_id res chain seq x y z
N MET A 1 -58.70 45.56 -29.28
CA MET A 1 -58.45 46.18 -27.96
C MET A 1 -57.63 45.22 -27.13
N MET A 2 -56.54 45.76 -26.58
CA MET A 2 -55.38 45.10 -25.98
C MET A 2 -55.62 44.78 -24.50
N ARG A 3 -55.14 43.63 -24.00
CA ARG A 3 -54.78 43.36 -22.59
C ARG A 3 -53.94 42.06 -22.58
N GLN A 4 -52.63 42.18 -22.68
CA GLN A 4 -51.64 42.37 -21.61
C GLN A 4 -51.23 41.07 -20.92
N THR A 5 -49.93 40.82 -21.09
CA THR A 5 -48.97 39.81 -20.62
C THR A 5 -48.80 39.70 -19.10
N LEU A 6 -48.08 38.63 -18.68
CA LEU A 6 -47.37 38.32 -17.41
C LEU A 6 -48.07 37.17 -16.66
N VAL A 7 -47.42 36.07 -16.24
CA VAL A 7 -46.11 35.97 -15.56
C VAL A 7 -45.40 34.67 -15.97
N SER A 8 -44.17 34.83 -16.47
CA SER A 8 -43.12 33.80 -16.45
C SER A 8 -42.26 34.09 -15.22
N ALA A 9 -42.09 33.12 -14.33
CA ALA A 9 -40.95 32.98 -13.40
C ALA A 9 -41.28 31.93 -12.35
N SER A 10 -40.88 30.68 -12.55
CA SER A 10 -40.40 29.81 -11.46
C SER A 10 -39.94 28.47 -12.00
N MET A 11 -38.86 27.96 -11.40
CA MET A 11 -38.36 26.59 -11.49
C MET A 11 -37.29 26.29 -12.57
N VAL A 12 -36.22 27.09 -12.58
CA VAL A 12 -34.88 26.63 -12.97
C VAL A 12 -33.99 26.68 -11.73
N LEU A 13 -34.06 25.67 -10.86
CA LEU A 13 -33.15 25.51 -9.72
C LEU A 13 -33.25 24.06 -9.22
N LEU A 14 -32.76 23.07 -9.97
CA LEU A 14 -32.52 21.72 -9.43
C LEU A 14 -31.52 20.90 -10.27
N PHE A 15 -30.41 21.50 -10.70
CA PHE A 15 -29.27 20.76 -11.26
C PHE A 15 -27.99 21.25 -10.58
N GLY A 16 -27.70 20.71 -9.39
CA GLY A 16 -26.52 21.15 -8.64
C GLY A 16 -26.28 20.37 -7.37
N ALA A 17 -26.24 19.03 -7.43
CA ALA A 17 -25.64 18.21 -6.37
C ALA A 17 -25.54 16.73 -6.78
N VAL A 18 -24.90 16.42 -7.91
CA VAL A 18 -24.42 15.04 -8.15
C VAL A 18 -23.04 15.08 -8.79
N ALA A 19 -22.12 15.87 -8.23
CA ALA A 19 -20.72 15.51 -8.29
C ALA A 19 -20.51 14.41 -7.22
N LEU A 20 -21.07 13.23 -7.47
CA LEU A 20 -20.60 12.03 -6.79
C LEU A 20 -19.13 11.94 -7.16
N ALA A 21 -18.29 12.24 -6.18
CA ALA A 21 -16.86 12.09 -6.24
C ALA A 21 -16.57 10.64 -6.65
N CYS A 22 -16.36 10.40 -7.94
CA CYS A 22 -15.47 9.34 -8.36
C CYS A 22 -14.15 9.67 -7.68
N LYS A 23 -13.89 8.97 -6.57
CA LYS A 23 -12.62 9.02 -5.87
C LYS A 23 -11.61 8.62 -6.93
N ALA A 24 -10.87 9.60 -7.45
CA ALA A 24 -9.85 9.36 -8.46
C ALA A 24 -8.96 8.26 -7.91
N GLY A 25 -8.80 7.17 -8.67
CA GLY A 25 -7.83 6.14 -8.34
C GLY A 25 -6.48 6.83 -8.23
N GLY A 26 -5.83 6.72 -7.10
CA GLY A 26 -4.80 7.69 -6.75
C GLY A 26 -4.09 7.33 -5.47
N VAL A 27 -3.79 8.35 -4.68
CA VAL A 27 -3.05 8.16 -3.43
C VAL A 27 -3.89 7.34 -2.44
N GLY A 28 -3.33 6.21 -1.98
CA GLY A 28 -3.91 5.32 -0.98
C GLY A 28 -4.44 4.00 -1.51
N ASP A 29 -4.55 3.82 -2.82
CA ASP A 29 -5.00 2.56 -3.41
C ASP A 29 -3.96 1.44 -3.17
N PRO A 30 -4.35 0.18 -2.94
CA PRO A 30 -3.40 -0.90 -2.78
C PRO A 30 -2.61 -1.14 -4.08
N CYS A 31 -1.31 -1.42 -3.96
CA CYS A 31 -0.46 -1.81 -5.08
C CYS A 31 0.43 -3.00 -4.73
N ILE A 32 0.78 -3.79 -5.75
CA ILE A 32 1.82 -4.82 -5.69
C ILE A 32 3.10 -4.26 -6.32
N PRO A 33 4.23 -4.24 -5.61
CA PRO A 33 5.49 -3.82 -6.20
C PRO A 33 5.87 -4.67 -7.43
N ASN A 34 6.33 -4.02 -8.51
CA ASN A 34 6.80 -4.64 -9.75
C ASN A 34 7.87 -5.72 -9.51
N ASP A 35 8.73 -5.57 -8.49
CA ASP A 35 9.73 -6.59 -8.13
C ASP A 35 9.09 -7.94 -7.78
N GLU A 36 7.84 -7.95 -7.29
CA GLU A 36 7.13 -9.20 -7.02
C GLU A 36 6.76 -9.96 -8.28
N PHE A 37 6.82 -9.36 -9.46
CA PHE A 37 6.64 -10.09 -10.72
C PHE A 37 7.87 -10.92 -11.11
N SER A 38 8.95 -10.87 -10.32
CA SER A 38 10.09 -11.79 -10.39
C SER A 38 9.94 -12.95 -9.40
N ALA A 39 10.22 -14.17 -9.87
CA ALA A 39 10.28 -15.37 -9.02
C ALA A 39 11.50 -15.40 -8.08
N GLU A 40 12.46 -14.50 -8.29
CA GLU A 40 13.70 -14.41 -7.53
C GLU A 40 13.68 -13.27 -6.48
N TYR A 41 12.55 -12.55 -6.36
CA TYR A 41 12.40 -11.50 -5.36
C TYR A 41 11.90 -12.07 -4.03
N SER A 42 12.71 -11.96 -2.99
CA SER A 42 12.40 -12.44 -1.64
C SER A 42 11.39 -11.57 -0.88
N GLY A 43 11.09 -10.38 -1.40
CA GLY A 43 10.25 -9.39 -0.74
C GLY A 43 11.01 -8.22 -0.15
N ALA A 44 10.25 -7.23 0.34
CA ALA A 44 10.77 -6.05 0.97
C ALA A 44 11.34 -6.37 2.37
N THR A 45 12.15 -5.44 2.87
CA THR A 45 12.67 -5.48 4.24
C THR A 45 11.96 -4.43 5.09
N GLU A 46 11.65 -4.76 6.34
CA GLU A 46 10.91 -3.88 7.26
C GLU A 46 11.57 -2.50 7.46
N SER A 47 12.88 -2.42 7.23
CA SER A 47 13.63 -1.17 7.35
C SER A 47 13.39 -0.24 6.17
N GLY A 48 12.68 0.86 6.44
CA GLY A 48 12.57 2.01 5.54
C GLY A 48 11.26 2.05 4.75
N ALA A 49 11.23 3.01 3.83
CA ALA A 49 10.16 3.18 2.86
C ALA A 49 10.79 3.16 1.47
N GLN A 50 10.38 2.21 0.63
CA GLN A 50 10.83 2.03 -0.74
C GLN A 50 9.80 2.69 -1.66
N ILE A 51 10.30 3.44 -2.63
CA ILE A 51 9.47 3.96 -3.72
C ILE A 51 9.78 3.15 -4.96
N GLU A 52 8.72 2.63 -5.55
CA GLU A 52 8.74 2.15 -6.91
C GLU A 52 8.15 3.23 -7.82
N ASP A 53 8.96 3.69 -8.76
CA ASP A 53 8.49 4.50 -9.86
C ASP A 53 7.92 3.59 -10.96
N ARG A 54 7.02 4.14 -11.79
CA ARG A 54 6.41 3.43 -12.92
C ARG A 54 5.55 2.21 -12.55
N SER A 55 4.96 2.20 -11.36
CA SER A 55 3.93 1.20 -11.02
C SER A 55 2.76 1.29 -12.00
N PHE A 56 2.37 0.15 -12.59
CA PHE A 56 1.26 0.09 -13.55
C PHE A 56 -0.11 0.08 -12.87
N GLN A 57 -0.16 -0.21 -11.57
CA GLN A 57 -1.38 -0.29 -10.77
C GLN A 57 -1.78 1.09 -10.24
N CYS A 58 -0.81 1.99 -10.06
CA CYS A 58 -1.05 3.32 -9.55
C CYS A 58 -1.24 4.32 -10.68
N GLU A 59 -2.33 5.08 -10.66
CA GLU A 59 -2.57 6.19 -11.61
C GLU A 59 -1.41 7.20 -11.57
N THR A 60 -0.90 7.44 -10.36
CA THR A 60 0.25 8.30 -10.05
C THR A 60 1.60 7.71 -10.43
N ARG A 61 1.63 6.43 -10.85
CA ARG A 61 2.83 5.64 -11.14
C ARG A 61 3.77 5.39 -9.98
N VAL A 62 3.37 5.71 -8.75
CA VAL A 62 4.21 5.55 -7.57
C VAL A 62 3.59 4.51 -6.64
N CYS A 63 4.27 3.40 -6.39
CA CYS A 63 3.92 2.45 -5.34
C CYS A 63 4.89 2.65 -4.16
N LEU A 64 4.35 2.96 -2.98
CA LEU A 64 5.14 3.21 -1.77
C LEU A 64 5.01 2.00 -0.86
N VAL A 65 6.15 1.42 -0.48
CA VAL A 65 6.27 0.26 0.40
C VAL A 65 6.98 0.70 1.67
N LYS A 66 6.27 0.82 2.80
CA LYS A 66 6.81 1.32 4.07
C LYS A 66 6.57 0.33 5.20
N HIS A 67 7.61 0.09 6.00
CA HIS A 67 7.56 -0.82 7.17
C HIS A 67 6.97 -2.19 6.81
N PHE A 68 7.36 -2.69 5.65
CA PHE A 68 6.83 -3.90 5.04
C PHE A 68 7.93 -4.96 4.93
N ARG A 69 7.62 -6.21 5.30
CA ARG A 69 8.54 -7.35 5.24
C ARG A 69 7.91 -8.47 4.43
N GLY A 70 8.65 -9.00 3.46
CA GLY A 70 8.17 -10.06 2.58
C GLY A 70 7.45 -9.51 1.35
N ARG A 71 6.47 -10.26 0.83
CA ARG A 71 5.79 -9.95 -0.44
C ARG A 71 4.33 -9.59 -0.19
N VAL A 72 3.82 -8.55 -0.83
CA VAL A 72 2.40 -8.15 -0.86
C VAL A 72 1.54 -9.29 -1.39
N SER A 73 2.01 -10.03 -2.39
CA SER A 73 1.32 -11.22 -2.89
C SER A 73 1.45 -12.45 -1.99
N CYS A 74 2.37 -12.45 -1.04
CA CYS A 74 2.63 -13.58 -0.14
C CYS A 74 2.92 -13.12 1.31
N PRO A 75 1.90 -12.64 2.04
CA PRO A 75 2.06 -12.05 3.38
C PRO A 75 2.73 -12.97 4.40
N PHE A 76 2.52 -14.25 4.19
CA PHE A 76 2.88 -15.27 5.14
C PHE A 76 4.21 -15.94 4.85
N GLY A 77 4.90 -15.53 3.79
CA GLY A 77 6.11 -16.20 3.33
C GLY A 77 5.88 -17.61 2.78
N ASN A 78 6.96 -18.30 2.47
CA ASN A 78 6.96 -19.68 1.97
C ASN A 78 7.70 -20.64 2.91
N ALA A 79 7.57 -21.94 2.68
CA ALA A 79 8.18 -22.98 3.52
C ALA A 79 9.68 -22.77 3.82
N THR A 80 10.44 -22.13 2.93
CA THR A 80 11.88 -21.92 3.08
C THR A 80 12.26 -20.60 3.78
N GLY A 81 11.40 -19.58 3.78
CA GLY A 81 11.69 -18.26 4.36
C GLY A 81 10.91 -17.91 5.63
N ARG A 82 9.95 -18.74 6.05
CA ARG A 82 9.15 -18.52 7.26
C ARG A 82 9.98 -18.69 8.54
N ASP A 83 9.84 -17.76 9.48
CA ASP A 83 10.30 -17.94 10.87
C ASP A 83 9.38 -18.97 11.58
N SER A 84 9.94 -19.83 12.45
CA SER A 84 9.29 -20.99 13.11
C SER A 84 8.00 -20.71 13.93
N PRO A 85 7.30 -21.77 14.41
CA PRO A 85 6.50 -22.75 13.68
C PRO A 85 5.03 -22.29 13.55
N LEU A 86 4.36 -22.77 12.50
CA LEU A 86 2.98 -22.40 12.12
C LEU A 86 1.98 -22.65 13.27
N ILE A 87 1.12 -21.68 13.60
CA ILE A 87 -0.19 -22.01 14.15
C ILE A 87 -1.07 -22.61 13.03
N PRO A 88 -1.51 -23.88 13.12
CA PRO A 88 -2.26 -24.54 12.05
C PRO A 88 -3.56 -23.80 11.65
N GLU A 89 -4.10 -23.01 12.58
CA GLU A 89 -5.37 -22.29 12.43
C GLU A 89 -5.26 -21.02 11.55
N ALA A 90 -4.08 -20.40 11.44
CA ALA A 90 -3.85 -19.29 10.50
C ALA A 90 -3.65 -19.78 9.05
N TYR A 91 -3.34 -21.07 8.89
CA TYR A 91 -2.81 -21.67 7.66
C TYR A 91 -3.61 -22.90 7.23
N SER A 92 -4.90 -22.74 6.98
CA SER A 92 -5.69 -23.76 6.28
C SER A 92 -5.79 -23.43 4.79
N GLY A 93 -5.04 -24.18 3.97
CA GLY A 93 -5.06 -24.15 2.49
C GLY A 93 -3.75 -24.61 1.84
N ALA A 94 -3.81 -25.29 0.68
CA ALA A 94 -2.63 -25.74 -0.08
C ALA A 94 -1.71 -24.57 -0.51
N ASP A 95 -2.26 -23.36 -0.60
CA ASP A 95 -1.56 -22.13 -0.97
C ASP A 95 -0.78 -21.50 0.20
N SER A 96 -0.87 -22.07 1.40
CA SER A 96 -0.18 -21.54 2.59
C SER A 96 1.32 -21.85 2.63
N GLU A 97 1.80 -22.83 1.86
CA GLU A 97 3.20 -23.28 1.89
C GLU A 97 4.07 -22.65 0.79
N GLN A 98 3.44 -22.12 -0.26
CA GLN A 98 4.12 -21.73 -1.49
C GLN A 98 3.65 -20.37 -2.00
N CYS A 99 4.61 -19.47 -2.19
CA CYS A 99 4.37 -18.18 -2.83
C CYS A 99 4.41 -18.32 -4.36
N PHE A 100 3.57 -17.56 -5.06
CA PHE A 100 3.57 -17.48 -6.52
C PHE A 100 3.87 -16.06 -7.00
N VAL A 101 4.32 -15.95 -8.26
CA VAL A 101 4.39 -14.69 -8.97
C VAL A 101 2.96 -14.21 -9.26
N PRO A 102 2.59 -12.95 -8.95
CA PRO A 102 1.22 -12.44 -9.06
C PRO A 102 0.61 -12.71 -10.44
N GLY A 103 -0.64 -13.19 -10.47
CA GLY A 103 -1.36 -13.47 -11.70
C GLY A 103 -0.87 -14.69 -12.48
N THR A 104 0.03 -15.51 -11.92
CA THR A 104 0.57 -16.71 -12.58
C THR A 104 0.55 -17.92 -11.64
N THR A 105 0.90 -19.10 -12.17
CA THR A 105 1.18 -20.32 -11.40
C THR A 105 2.68 -20.54 -11.18
N THR A 106 3.53 -19.55 -11.52
CA THR A 106 4.98 -19.65 -11.38
C THR A 106 5.38 -19.52 -9.92
N PRO A 107 6.10 -20.50 -9.34
CA PRO A 107 6.49 -20.43 -7.95
C PRO A 107 7.63 -19.44 -7.71
N VAL A 108 7.67 -18.85 -6.53
CA VAL A 108 8.82 -18.08 -6.04
C VAL A 108 9.85 -19.04 -5.44
N ASN A 109 11.06 -19.01 -5.99
CA ASN A 109 12.10 -20.01 -5.70
C ASN A 109 13.06 -19.58 -4.59
N VAL A 110 12.93 -18.35 -4.12
CA VAL A 110 13.75 -17.79 -3.03
C VAL A 110 12.98 -17.80 -1.71
N PRO A 111 13.68 -17.83 -0.56
CA PRO A 111 13.04 -17.67 0.74
C PRO A 111 12.25 -16.35 0.83
N VAL A 112 10.97 -16.43 1.16
CA VAL A 112 10.12 -15.27 1.43
C VAL A 112 9.77 -15.27 2.90
N ASN A 113 10.17 -14.20 3.58
CA ASN A 113 9.86 -14.00 4.98
C ASN A 113 8.37 -13.66 5.19
N SER A 114 7.82 -14.06 6.33
CA SER A 114 6.50 -13.59 6.77
C SER A 114 6.55 -12.13 7.26
N GLN A 115 5.42 -11.44 7.11
CA GLN A 115 5.22 -10.11 7.66
C GLN A 115 4.99 -10.21 9.19
N CYS A 116 5.70 -9.39 9.98
CA CYS A 116 5.54 -9.36 11.44
C CYS A 116 4.46 -8.40 11.95
N GLN A 117 3.69 -7.73 11.07
CA GLN A 117 2.68 -6.73 11.44
C GLN A 117 1.48 -6.78 10.47
N PRO A 118 0.26 -6.38 10.88
CA PRO A 118 -0.88 -6.29 9.97
C PRO A 118 -0.62 -5.26 8.87
N ARG A 119 -1.16 -5.48 7.68
CA ARG A 119 -0.86 -4.70 6.46
C ARG A 119 -1.39 -3.28 6.38
N LYS A 120 -2.07 -2.80 7.42
CA LYS A 120 -2.86 -1.57 7.32
C LYS A 120 -1.96 -0.37 7.00
N GLY A 121 -2.01 0.06 5.74
CA GLY A 121 -1.33 1.26 5.26
C GLY A 121 0.17 1.12 4.99
N GLN A 122 0.68 -0.09 4.75
CA GLN A 122 2.12 -0.31 4.50
C GLN A 122 2.49 -0.27 3.02
N VAL A 123 1.62 -0.76 2.13
CA VAL A 123 1.88 -0.71 0.68
C VAL A 123 0.69 -0.13 -0.04
N TYR A 124 0.91 1.02 -0.70
CA TYR A 124 -0.15 1.77 -1.35
C TYR A 124 0.41 2.72 -2.42
N CYS A 125 -0.43 3.09 -3.36
CA CYS A 125 -0.15 4.09 -4.37
C CYS A 125 0.09 5.44 -3.69
N SER A 126 1.25 6.04 -3.92
CA SER A 126 1.60 7.35 -3.42
C SER A 126 1.74 8.32 -4.58
N CYS A 127 2.28 9.51 -4.35
CA CYS A 127 2.51 10.50 -5.38
C CYS A 127 3.62 11.43 -4.90
N ARG A 128 4.45 11.90 -5.83
CA ARG A 128 5.46 12.92 -5.53
C ARG A 128 4.74 14.25 -5.28
N CYS A 129 5.04 14.90 -4.18
CA CYS A 129 4.35 16.13 -3.74
C CYS A 129 5.30 17.32 -3.58
N ASP A 130 6.60 17.08 -3.54
CA ASP A 130 7.64 18.12 -3.52
C ASP A 130 8.97 17.54 -4.04
N GLY A 131 9.88 18.40 -4.48
CA GLY A 131 11.18 18.03 -5.05
C GLY A 131 11.82 19.16 -5.85
N GLU A 132 13.10 18.99 -6.19
CA GLU A 132 13.88 20.01 -6.91
C GLU A 132 13.63 20.01 -8.43
N ASP A 133 13.11 18.91 -8.97
CA ASP A 133 12.86 18.77 -10.41
C ASP A 133 11.60 19.52 -10.84
N SER A 134 11.75 20.70 -11.43
CA SER A 134 10.62 21.49 -11.92
C SER A 134 9.86 20.85 -13.10
N ALA A 135 10.43 19.85 -13.77
CA ALA A 135 9.78 19.13 -14.86
C ALA A 135 8.95 17.92 -14.40
N ALA A 136 9.08 17.53 -13.12
CA ALA A 136 8.32 16.43 -12.55
C ALA A 136 6.85 16.81 -12.35
N LYS A 137 6.00 15.78 -12.31
CA LYS A 137 4.59 15.94 -11.95
C LYS A 137 4.44 15.80 -10.44
N TYR A 138 3.96 16.86 -9.81
CA TYR A 138 3.62 16.89 -8.39
C TYR A 138 2.10 16.83 -8.20
N CYS A 139 1.66 16.31 -7.06
CA CYS A 139 0.27 16.40 -6.65
C CYS A 139 0.14 16.87 -5.20
N GLU A 140 -1.07 17.33 -4.86
CA GLU A 140 -1.47 17.60 -3.49
C GLU A 140 -1.84 16.31 -2.77
N CYS A 141 -1.32 16.12 -1.56
CA CYS A 141 -1.65 14.94 -0.77
C CYS A 141 -3.08 15.04 -0.24
N PRO A 142 -3.90 13.98 -0.39
CA PRO A 142 -5.26 13.98 0.12
C PRO A 142 -5.29 13.91 1.65
N GLU A 143 -6.49 14.07 2.23
CA GLU A 143 -6.71 13.93 3.67
C GLU A 143 -6.18 12.59 4.21
N GLY A 144 -5.51 12.62 5.35
CA GLY A 144 -4.85 11.46 5.94
C GLY A 144 -3.45 11.16 5.38
N TYR A 145 -2.89 12.04 4.54
CA TYR A 145 -1.53 11.91 4.00
C TYR A 145 -0.74 13.21 4.20
N ASP A 146 0.53 13.06 4.56
CA ASP A 146 1.49 14.16 4.70
C ASP A 146 2.52 14.10 3.57
N CYS A 147 2.90 15.27 3.04
CA CYS A 147 4.01 15.38 2.10
C CYS A 147 5.35 15.26 2.84
N LYS A 148 5.98 14.09 2.81
CA LYS A 148 7.19 13.77 3.60
C LYS A 148 8.30 13.19 2.74
N GLU A 149 9.54 13.46 3.14
CA GLU A 149 10.71 12.81 2.56
C GLU A 149 10.71 11.31 2.86
N VAL A 150 11.04 10.52 1.85
CA VAL A 150 11.20 9.08 1.95
C VAL A 150 12.69 8.78 1.97
N THR A 151 13.23 8.55 3.18
CA THR A 151 14.67 8.61 3.47
C THR A 151 15.51 7.45 2.93
N ARG A 152 14.92 6.43 2.29
CA ARG A 152 15.64 5.25 1.77
C ARG A 152 15.02 4.67 0.49
N SER A 153 15.35 5.23 -0.66
CA SER A 153 15.22 4.48 -1.92
C SER A 153 16.23 3.34 -1.94
N LEU A 154 15.82 2.11 -2.29
CA LEU A 154 16.78 1.08 -2.68
C LEU A 154 17.38 1.34 -4.08
N ASP A 155 16.74 2.19 -4.86
CA ASP A 155 17.29 2.71 -6.10
C ASP A 155 17.64 4.21 -5.95
N PRO A 156 18.90 4.55 -5.65
CA PRO A 156 19.34 5.94 -5.50
C PRO A 156 19.29 6.71 -6.84
N THR A 157 19.01 6.05 -7.96
CA THR A 157 18.82 6.72 -9.26
C THR A 157 17.38 7.19 -9.50
N LEU A 158 16.42 6.70 -8.70
CA LEU A 158 14.98 6.96 -8.89
C LEU A 158 14.39 7.97 -7.92
N ILE A 159 15.07 8.26 -6.80
CA ILE A 159 14.67 9.31 -5.86
C ILE A 159 15.81 10.31 -5.74
N ALA A 160 15.54 11.56 -6.10
CA ALA A 160 16.50 12.63 -5.85
C ALA A 160 16.47 12.99 -4.35
N PRO A 161 17.62 13.31 -3.73
CA PRO A 161 17.64 13.87 -2.39
C PRO A 161 16.70 15.08 -2.29
N GLY A 162 15.81 15.08 -1.28
CA GLY A 162 14.81 16.14 -1.08
C GLY A 162 13.44 15.86 -1.68
N ASP A 163 13.28 14.78 -2.45
CA ASP A 163 11.97 14.37 -2.96
C ASP A 163 11.03 13.93 -1.83
N LYS A 164 9.81 14.44 -1.91
CA LYS A 164 8.75 14.13 -0.95
C LYS A 164 7.59 13.45 -1.64
N TYR A 165 6.96 12.55 -0.88
CA TYR A 165 5.83 11.78 -1.34
C TYR A 165 4.68 11.87 -0.33
N CYS A 166 3.47 11.60 -0.81
CA CYS A 166 2.31 11.49 0.06
C CYS A 166 2.39 10.22 0.90
N VAL A 167 2.81 10.40 2.16
CA VAL A 167 2.94 9.33 3.13
C VAL A 167 1.71 9.32 4.02
N LYS A 168 1.06 8.17 4.17
CA LYS A 168 -0.11 8.03 5.04
C LYS A 168 0.28 8.48 6.45
N GLN A 169 -0.54 9.32 7.04
CA GLN A 169 -0.42 9.69 8.45
C GLN A 169 -0.45 8.41 9.26
N GLU A 170 0.52 8.25 10.16
CA GLU A 170 0.49 7.10 11.04
C GLU A 170 -0.67 7.31 12.01
N ASP A 171 -1.70 6.49 11.85
CA ASP A 171 -2.58 6.20 12.97
C ASP A 171 -1.66 5.76 14.10
N LYS A 172 -1.77 6.34 15.30
CA LYS A 172 -1.13 5.77 16.47
C LYS A 172 -1.78 4.40 16.65
N VAL A 173 -1.18 3.38 16.04
CA VAL A 173 -1.60 2.01 16.18
C VAL A 173 -1.37 1.67 17.65
N SER A 174 -2.43 1.81 18.45
CA SER A 174 -2.51 1.32 19.82
C SER A 174 -2.90 -0.15 19.80
N ASP A 175 -2.41 -0.91 18.83
CA ASP A 175 -2.58 -2.34 18.84
C ASP A 175 -1.50 -2.84 19.80
N GLY A 176 -1.91 -3.40 20.94
CA GLY A 176 -1.05 -3.83 22.05
C GLY A 176 -0.06 -4.97 21.72
N TYR A 177 0.31 -5.13 20.45
CA TYR A 177 1.27 -6.09 19.95
C TYR A 177 2.60 -5.37 19.71
N THR A 178 3.43 -5.32 20.76
CA THR A 178 4.82 -4.87 20.60
C THR A 178 5.62 -6.01 20.00
N CYS A 179 6.09 -5.85 18.75
CA CYS A 179 7.12 -6.73 18.24
C CYS A 179 8.42 -6.38 18.92
N ASP A 180 8.80 -7.21 19.88
CA ASP A 180 10.09 -7.10 20.54
C ASP A 180 11.18 -7.46 19.53
N ARG A 181 12.08 -6.52 19.25
CA ARG A 181 13.08 -6.58 18.15
C ARG A 181 14.11 -7.71 18.33
N GLY A 182 14.10 -8.40 19.47
CA GLY A 182 15.08 -9.42 19.83
C GLY A 182 14.70 -10.86 19.48
N PHE A 183 13.42 -11.15 19.21
CA PHE A 183 12.94 -12.54 19.14
C PHE A 183 12.43 -13.02 17.78
N GLY A 184 12.48 -12.21 16.72
CA GLY A 184 11.94 -12.59 15.40
C GLY A 184 10.40 -12.63 15.37
N CYS A 185 9.83 -12.85 14.18
CA CYS A 185 8.40 -13.09 13.99
C CYS A 185 7.99 -14.40 14.71
N HIS A 186 7.77 -14.38 16.02
CA HIS A 186 7.34 -15.56 16.78
C HIS A 186 5.83 -15.47 17.08
N GLU A 187 5.07 -16.46 16.59
CA GLU A 187 3.65 -16.66 16.92
C GLU A 187 3.49 -17.31 18.31
N VAL A 188 3.98 -16.66 19.37
CA VAL A 188 3.63 -17.05 20.74
C VAL A 188 2.38 -16.29 21.18
N ALA A 189 1.65 -16.76 22.20
CA ALA A 189 0.62 -15.95 22.85
C ALA A 189 1.27 -14.67 23.41
N GLY A 190 1.07 -13.53 22.73
CA GLY A 190 1.76 -12.26 22.99
C GLY A 190 2.92 -11.90 22.03
N GLY A 191 3.17 -12.73 21.00
CA GLY A 191 4.08 -12.45 19.89
C GLY A 191 3.33 -12.18 18.59
N CYS A 192 4.03 -11.65 17.59
CA CYS A 192 3.46 -11.04 16.38
C CYS A 192 2.96 -12.02 15.30
N GLY A 193 2.30 -13.11 15.70
CA GLY A 193 1.64 -14.04 14.79
C GLY A 193 0.23 -13.60 14.44
N PHE A 194 -0.10 -13.52 13.14
CA PHE A 194 -1.41 -13.04 12.69
C PHE A 194 -2.22 -14.17 12.07
N THR A 195 -3.49 -14.23 12.47
CA THR A 195 -4.48 -15.11 11.86
C THR A 195 -5.01 -14.53 10.55
N LYS A 196 -5.49 -15.42 9.66
CA LYS A 196 -6.00 -15.14 8.31
C LYS A 196 -7.00 -13.96 8.20
N ASN A 197 -7.71 -13.65 9.30
CA ASN A 197 -8.74 -12.61 9.34
C ASN A 197 -8.19 -11.18 9.44
N ALA A 198 -6.88 -10.99 9.67
CA ALA A 198 -6.24 -9.68 9.71
C ALA A 198 -5.97 -9.06 8.32
N TYR A 199 -6.31 -9.77 7.25
CA TYR A 199 -5.97 -9.44 5.85
C TYR A 199 -7.20 -9.20 4.95
N GLU A 200 -8.41 -9.11 5.52
CA GLU A 200 -9.57 -8.63 4.76
C GLU A 200 -9.43 -7.11 4.55
N PHE A 201 -9.35 -6.72 3.28
CA PHE A 201 -9.19 -5.34 2.80
C PHE A 201 -10.49 -4.54 2.91
#